data_AF-W4KJX3-F1
#
_entry.id   AF-W4KJX3-F1
#
_cell.length_a   1.000
_cell.length_b   1.000
_cell.length_c   1.000
_cell.angle_alpha   90.00
_cell.angle_beta   90.00
_cell.angle_gamma   90.00
#
_symmetry.space_group_name_H-M   'P 1'
#
loop_
_entity.id
_entity.type
_entity.pdbx_description
1 polymer ?
#
loop_
_entity_poly.entity_id
_entity_poly.type
_entity_poly.pdbx_seq_one_letter_code
_entity_poly.pdbx_strand_id
1 'polypeptide(L)' 'IFDANPYEDHPGLSPIEADVLWEYAKLSQHIKDLVAQTRRLSEAPDESMLKRLRVLERKMGLVLTLFKASVWGVVNEQ' A
#
# COMPACT_ATOMS: atom_id res chain seq x y z
N ILE A 1 4.29 -19.54 -16.27
CA ILE A 1 5.15 -18.43 -16.78
C ILE A 1 6.62 -18.84 -16.75
N PHE A 2 7.09 -19.53 -15.71
CA PHE A 2 8.46 -20.03 -15.63
C PHE A 2 8.55 -21.54 -15.84
N ASP A 3 8.02 -22.03 -16.96
CA ASP A 3 7.83 -23.47 -17.18
C ASP A 3 9.06 -24.16 -17.81
N ALA A 4 9.99 -23.40 -18.41
CA ALA A 4 11.26 -23.90 -18.94
C ALA A 4 12.35 -22.82 -18.90
N ASN A 5 13.61 -23.22 -18.69
CA ASN A 5 14.76 -22.31 -18.75
C ASN A 5 15.14 -22.05 -20.23
N PRO A 6 14.99 -20.83 -20.76
CA PRO A 6 15.33 -20.53 -22.15
C PRO A 6 16.85 -20.51 -22.42
N TYR A 7 17.69 -20.60 -21.38
CA TYR A 7 19.15 -20.51 -21.49
C TYR A 7 19.86 -21.87 -21.41
N GLU A 8 19.15 -22.97 -21.10
CA GLU A 8 19.75 -24.30 -20.85
C GLU A 8 20.59 -24.86 -22.01
N ASP A 9 20.17 -24.64 -23.25
CA ASP A 9 20.84 -25.19 -24.45
C ASP A 9 21.73 -24.16 -25.18
N HIS A 10 22.06 -23.05 -24.54
CA HIS A 10 22.77 -21.98 -25.23
C HIS A 10 24.26 -22.36 -25.45
N PRO A 11 24.75 -22.42 -26.72
CA PRO A 11 26.05 -22.99 -27.05
C PRO A 11 27.27 -22.19 -26.55
N GLY A 12 27.04 -20.99 -26.02
CA GLY A 12 28.07 -20.11 -25.44
C GLY A 12 27.95 -19.90 -23.94
N LEU A 13 27.05 -20.59 -23.24
CA LEU A 13 26.88 -20.49 -21.79
C LEU A 13 27.26 -21.81 -21.13
N SER A 14 27.94 -21.73 -20.00
CA SER A 14 28.06 -22.88 -19.11
C SER A 14 26.70 -23.16 -18.44
N PRO A 15 26.43 -24.41 -18.01
CA PRO A 15 25.16 -24.76 -17.37
C PRO A 15 24.82 -23.86 -16.16
N ILE A 16 25.82 -23.50 -15.37
CA ILE A 16 25.63 -22.62 -14.20
C ILE A 16 25.29 -21.19 -14.60
N GLU A 17 25.86 -20.67 -15.69
CA GLU A 17 25.53 -19.33 -16.18
C GLU A 17 24.09 -19.25 -16.70
N ALA A 18 23.63 -20.31 -17.39
CA ALA A 18 22.25 -20.43 -17.84
C ALA A 18 21.25 -20.44 -16.67
N ASP A 19 21.55 -21.18 -15.61
CA ASP A 19 20.72 -21.24 -14.40
C ASP A 19 20.69 -19.90 -13.66
N VAL A 20 21.84 -19.27 -13.49
CA VAL A 20 21.94 -17.97 -12.80
C VAL A 20 21.18 -16.90 -13.57
N LEU A 21 21.31 -16.83 -14.89
CA LEU A 21 20.56 -15.89 -15.73
C LEU A 21 19.05 -16.12 -15.64
N TRP A 22 18.63 -17.38 -15.56
CA TRP A 22 17.22 -17.73 -15.38
C TRP A 22 16.67 -17.26 -14.03
N GLU A 23 17.40 -17.47 -12.94
CA GLU A 23 17.02 -16.99 -11.62
C GLU A 23 16.98 -15.46 -11.56
N TYR A 24 17.92 -14.76 -12.20
CA TYR A 24 17.87 -13.31 -12.32
C TYR A 24 16.66 -12.82 -13.13
N ALA A 25 16.28 -13.53 -14.20
CA ALA A 25 15.09 -13.20 -14.98
C ALA A 25 13.81 -13.33 -14.13
N LYS A 26 13.68 -14.43 -13.36
CA LYS A 26 12.58 -14.61 -12.40
C LYS A 26 12.56 -13.51 -11.35
N LEU A 27 13.72 -13.21 -10.75
CA LEU A 27 13.85 -12.16 -9.73
C LEU A 27 13.45 -10.79 -10.28
N SER A 28 13.90 -10.44 -11.48
CA SER A 28 13.52 -9.19 -12.15
C SER A 28 12.02 -9.09 -12.33
N GLN A 29 11.37 -10.17 -12.74
CA GLN A 29 9.92 -10.21 -12.89
C GLN A 29 9.20 -10.06 -11.55
N HIS A 30 9.63 -10.78 -10.51
CA HIS A 30 9.07 -10.63 -9.16
C HIS A 30 9.24 -9.21 -8.62
N ILE A 31 10.39 -8.57 -8.86
CA ILE A 31 10.63 -7.17 -8.47
C ILE A 31 9.66 -6.24 -9.20
N LYS A 32 9.44 -6.43 -10.50
CA LYS A 32 8.46 -5.62 -11.26
C LYS A 32 7.05 -5.77 -10.69
N ASP A 33 6.65 -6.99 -10.35
CA ASP A 33 5.34 -7.27 -9.78
C ASP A 33 5.20 -6.65 -8.38
N LEU A 34 6.24 -6.74 -7.54
CA LEU A 34 6.27 -6.10 -6.23
C LEU A 34 6.20 -4.58 -6.33
N VAL A 35 6.93 -3.96 -7.27
CA VAL A 35 6.87 -2.51 -7.50
C VAL A 35 5.48 -2.11 -7.98
N ALA A 36 4.87 -2.86 -8.90
CA ALA A 36 3.53 -2.60 -9.38
C ALA A 36 2.49 -2.71 -8.25
N GLN A 37 2.60 -3.73 -7.38
CA GLN A 37 1.72 -3.90 -6.23
C GLN A 37 1.94 -2.81 -5.18
N THR A 38 3.19 -2.46 -4.86
CA THR A 38 3.53 -1.37 -3.94
C THR A 38 2.99 -0.05 -4.44
N ARG A 39 3.12 0.22 -5.75
CA ARG A 39 2.56 1.41 -6.37
C ARG A 39 1.03 1.44 -6.28
N ARG A 40 0.36 0.32 -6.54
CA ARG A 40 -1.11 0.21 -6.36
C ARG A 40 -1.53 0.48 -4.91
N LEU A 41 -0.79 -0.07 -3.94
CA LEU A 41 -1.06 0.15 -2.51
C LEU A 41 -0.78 1.60 -2.09
N SER A 42 0.24 2.24 -2.65
CA SER A 42 0.60 3.63 -2.35
C SER A 42 -0.31 4.65 -3.04
N GLU A 43 -0.77 4.36 -4.26
CA GLU A 43 -1.60 5.27 -5.07
C GLU A 43 -3.10 5.10 -4.80
N ALA A 44 -3.53 3.99 -4.21
CA ALA A 44 -4.89 3.84 -3.73
C ALA A 44 -5.01 4.50 -2.35
N PRO A 45 -5.54 5.75 -2.24
CA PRO A 45 -5.94 6.23 -0.94
C PRO A 45 -6.94 5.24 -0.37
N ASP A 46 -6.73 4.81 0.87
CA ASP A 46 -7.65 3.89 1.54
C ASP A 46 -8.99 4.63 1.73
N GLU A 47 -9.87 4.54 0.73
CA GLU A 47 -11.19 5.16 0.74
C GLU A 47 -11.99 4.70 1.96
N SER A 48 -11.73 3.48 2.43
CA SER A 48 -12.34 2.95 3.64
C SER A 48 -11.86 3.70 4.88
N MET A 49 -10.56 4.01 4.96
CA MET A 49 -9.98 4.83 6.03
C MET A 49 -10.47 6.27 5.96
N LEU A 50 -10.53 6.89 4.78
CA LEU A 50 -11.09 8.23 4.62
C LEU A 50 -12.57 8.30 5.04
N LYS A 51 -13.38 7.31 4.67
CA LYS A 51 -14.78 7.19 5.13
C LYS A 51 -14.86 7.09 6.65
N ARG A 52 -14.00 6.29 7.28
CA ARG A 52 -13.92 6.15 8.75
C ARG A 52 -13.53 7.47 9.42
N LEU A 53 -12.52 8.17 8.90
CA LEU A 53 -12.08 9.47 9.40
C LEU A 53 -13.17 10.53 9.27
N ARG A 54 -13.90 10.57 8.16
CA ARG A 54 -15.05 11.48 7.96
C ARG A 54 -16.15 11.26 9.00
N VAL A 55 -16.45 10.01 9.34
CA VAL A 55 -17.44 9.68 10.39
C VAL A 55 -16.94 10.16 11.75
N LEU A 56 -15.66 9.95 12.06
CA LEU A 56 -15.04 10.39 13.30
C LEU A 56 -15.05 11.91 13.43
N GLU A 57 -14.67 12.63 12.37
CA GLU A 57 -14.69 14.10 12.28
C GLU A 57 -16.05 14.65 12.69
N ARG A 58 -17.14 14.14 12.12
CA ARG A 58 -18.51 14.59 12.45
C ARG A 58 -18.89 14.34 13.90
N LYS A 59 -18.54 13.16 14.44
CA LYS A 59 -18.86 12.79 15.83
C LYS A 59 -18.11 13.67 16.81
N MET A 60 -16.80 13.84 16.60
CA MET A 60 -15.97 14.69 17.45
C MET A 60 -16.33 16.17 17.32
N GLY A 61 -16.68 16.64 16.12
CA GLY A 61 -17.18 18.00 15.90
C GLY A 61 -18.44 18.30 16.71
N LEU A 62 -19.39 17.36 16.74
CA LEU A 62 -20.58 17.49 17.59
C LEU A 62 -20.22 17.54 19.08
N VAL A 63 -19.37 16.62 19.56
CA VAL A 63 -18.92 16.60 20.96
C VAL A 63 -18.24 17.91 21.34
N LEU A 64 -17.36 18.44 20.48
CA LEU A 64 -16.67 19.70 20.71
C LEU A 64 -17.64 20.89 20.77
N THR A 65 -18.61 20.95 19.87
CA THR A 65 -19.64 22.01 19.86
C THR A 65 -20.49 21.96 21.13
N LEU A 66 -20.95 20.76 21.53
CA LEU A 66 -21.73 20.59 22.75
C LEU A 66 -20.91 20.95 24.00
N PHE A 67 -19.64 20.54 24.06
CA PHE A 67 -18.74 20.90 25.15
C PHE A 67 -18.51 22.41 25.24
N LYS A 68 -18.27 23.07 24.10
CA LYS A 68 -18.15 24.54 24.07
C LYS A 68 -19.43 25.22 24.56
N ALA A 69 -20.58 24.76 24.09
CA ALA A 69 -21.88 25.29 24.52
C ALA A 69 -22.08 25.10 26.04
N SER A 70 -21.74 23.92 26.59
CA SER A 70 -21.88 23.67 28.02
C SER A 70 -20.96 24.56 28.86
N VAL A 71 -19.71 24.76 28.43
CA VAL A 71 -18.78 25.66 29.14
C VAL A 71 -19.29 27.09 29.09
N TRP A 72 -19.76 27.55 27.93
CA TRP A 72 -20.29 28.90 27.78
C TRP A 72 -21.54 29.13 28.63
N GLY A 73 -22.43 28.14 28.71
CA GLY A 73 -23.60 28.17 29.60
C GLY A 73 -23.22 28.38 31.06
N VAL A 74 -22.28 27.58 31.58
CA VAL A 74 -21.81 27.71 32.98
C VAL A 74 -21.14 29.05 33.24
N VAL A 75 -20.30 29.54 32.33
CA VAL A 75 -19.61 30.84 32.50
C VAL A 75 -20.57 32.02 32.45
N ASN A 76 -21.63 31.95 31.63
CA ASN A 76 -22.62 33.02 31.52
C ASN A 76 -23.66 33.00 32.65
N GLU A 77 -23.82 31.87 33.35
CA GLU A 77 -24.69 31.73 34.52
C GLU A 77 -24.00 32.09 35.86
N GLN A 78 -22.68 32.28 35.88
CA GLN A 78 -21.90 32.77 37.03
C GLN A 78 -21.72 34.29 36.99
#